data_AF-A0A1F5GJ87-F1
#
_entry.id   AF-A0A1F5GJ87-F1
#
_cell.length_a   1.000
_cell.length_b   1.000
_cell.length_c   1.000
_cell.angle_alpha   90.00
_cell.angle_beta   90.00
_cell.angle_gamma   90.00
#
_symmetry.space_group_name_H-M   'P 1'
#
loop_
_entity.id
_entity.type
_entity.pdbx_description
1 polymer ?
#
loop_
_entity_poly.entity_id
_entity_poly.type
_entity_poly.pdbx_seq_one_letter_code
_entity_poly.pdbx_strand_id
1 'polypeptide(L)'
;MINRWFREKVVKGDGSGKKIGFPTLNLDKQKLEGKIKEGIYACLVRYKKKVYPGVLFYGPRLVKRESHNVLEIYVIDFDKNIYGRKIEYKVKNFIRKVKNFKGTKELREEIAKDVAKTLKLLTNTKV
;
A
#
# COMPACT_ATOMS: atom_id res chain seq x y z
N MET A 1 4.73 15.60 -8.92
CA MET A 1 4.70 14.54 -7.88
C MET A 1 4.08 15.08 -6.61
N ILE A 2 3.22 14.31 -5.93
CA ILE A 2 2.61 14.74 -4.67
C ILE A 2 3.64 14.60 -3.54
N ASN A 3 4.29 15.70 -3.15
CA ASN A 3 5.33 15.69 -2.13
C ASN A 3 4.81 16.04 -0.72
N ARG A 4 3.66 15.50 -0.30
CA ARG A 4 3.05 15.78 1.02
C ARG A 4 2.73 14.51 1.80
N TRP A 5 2.63 14.64 3.12
CA TRP A 5 2.08 13.61 4.00
C TRP A 5 0.55 13.72 4.01
N PHE A 6 -0.10 12.57 3.93
CA PHE A 6 -1.54 12.40 4.13
C PHE A 6 -1.75 11.74 5.47
N ARG A 7 -2.84 12.09 6.16
CA ARG A 7 -3.20 11.49 7.44
C ARG A 7 -4.57 10.85 7.34
N GLU A 8 -4.64 9.55 7.60
CA GLU A 8 -5.86 8.75 7.52
C GLU A 8 -6.02 7.77 8.68
N LYS A 9 -7.26 7.39 8.95
CA LYS A 9 -7.61 6.36 9.94
C LYS A 9 -7.50 4.98 9.29
N VAL A 10 -6.86 4.04 10.00
CA VAL A 10 -6.84 2.64 9.60
C VAL A 10 -8.21 2.03 9.86
N VAL A 11 -8.84 1.53 8.80
CA VAL A 11 -10.14 0.87 8.84
C VAL A 11 -10.00 -0.64 8.70
N LYS A 12 -11.06 -1.37 9.07
CA LYS A 12 -11.10 -2.82 8.95
C LYS A 12 -11.36 -3.19 7.48
N GLY A 13 -10.46 -3.95 6.87
CA GLY A 13 -10.69 -4.62 5.60
C GLY A 13 -11.19 -6.06 5.80
N ASP A 14 -11.30 -6.82 4.71
CA ASP A 14 -11.69 -8.24 4.74
C ASP A 14 -10.57 -9.21 5.15
N GLY A 15 -9.35 -8.70 5.39
CA GLY A 15 -8.21 -9.48 5.86
C GLY A 15 -7.60 -10.45 4.84
N SER A 16 -7.94 -10.34 3.55
CA SER A 16 -7.38 -11.24 2.52
C SER A 16 -5.86 -11.18 2.42
N GLY A 17 -5.26 -10.01 2.60
CA GLY A 17 -3.80 -9.84 2.57
C GLY A 17 -3.09 -10.70 3.62
N LYS A 18 -3.66 -10.80 4.82
CA LYS A 18 -3.12 -11.64 5.91
C LYS A 18 -3.04 -13.12 5.50
N LYS A 19 -4.06 -13.63 4.79
CA LYS A 19 -4.12 -15.03 4.34
C LYS A 19 -3.00 -15.41 3.36
N ILE A 20 -2.46 -14.44 2.62
CA ILE A 20 -1.38 -14.67 1.64
C ILE A 20 0.00 -14.21 2.13
N GLY A 21 0.10 -13.72 3.36
CA GLY A 21 1.37 -13.27 3.99
C GLY A 21 1.67 -11.78 3.87
N PHE A 22 0.72 -10.97 3.41
CA PHE A 22 0.87 -9.52 3.23
C PHE A 22 -0.28 -8.75 3.91
N PRO A 23 -0.32 -8.68 5.25
CA PRO A 23 -1.36 -7.93 5.96
C PRO A 23 -1.32 -6.44 5.60
N THR A 24 -2.43 -5.91 5.07
CA THR A 24 -2.54 -4.51 4.63
C THR A 24 -3.32 -3.65 5.62
N LEU A 25 -2.86 -2.41 5.78
CA LEU A 25 -3.66 -1.33 6.36
C LEU A 25 -4.61 -0.82 5.29
N ASN A 26 -5.90 -0.78 5.60
CA ASN A 26 -6.92 -0.21 4.72
C ASN A 26 -7.16 1.24 5.14
N LEU A 27 -7.20 2.16 4.18
CA LEU A 27 -7.33 3.61 4.41
C LEU A 27 -8.43 4.21 3.54
N ASP A 28 -8.92 5.39 3.91
CA ASP A 28 -9.80 6.17 3.04
C ASP A 28 -9.03 6.69 1.83
N LYS A 29 -9.60 6.50 0.64
CA LYS A 29 -9.01 6.90 -0.64
C LYS A 29 -9.33 8.32 -1.07
N GLN A 30 -10.34 8.98 -0.49
CA GLN A 30 -10.89 10.25 -0.98
C GLN A 30 -9.81 11.33 -1.15
N LYS A 31 -8.81 11.37 -0.25
CA LYS A 31 -7.72 12.36 -0.37
C LYS A 31 -6.77 12.13 -1.54
N LEU A 32 -6.71 10.92 -2.11
CA LEU A 32 -5.87 10.56 -3.26
C LEU A 32 -6.65 10.47 -4.57
N GLU A 33 -7.96 10.34 -4.50
CA GLU A 33 -8.83 10.22 -5.67
C GLU A 33 -8.64 11.41 -6.63
N GLY A 34 -8.49 11.10 -7.92
CA GLY A 34 -8.15 12.09 -8.96
C GLY A 34 -6.72 12.64 -8.93
N LYS A 35 -5.90 12.34 -7.90
CA LYS A 35 -4.53 12.88 -7.77
C LYS A 35 -3.45 11.90 -8.19
N ILE A 36 -3.74 10.61 -8.14
CA ILE A 36 -2.83 9.55 -8.59
C ILE A 36 -3.58 8.58 -9.51
N LYS A 37 -2.85 7.97 -10.44
CA LYS A 37 -3.38 6.88 -11.27
C LYS A 37 -3.45 5.58 -10.47
N GLU A 38 -4.25 4.64 -10.94
CA GLU A 38 -4.30 3.30 -10.38
C GLU A 38 -2.94 2.57 -10.53
N GLY A 39 -2.56 1.83 -9.49
CA GLY A 39 -1.38 0.98 -9.50
C GLY A 39 -0.74 0.80 -8.13
N ILE A 40 0.50 0.33 -8.20
CA ILE A 40 1.36 0.07 -7.06
C ILE A 40 2.39 1.17 -6.94
N TYR A 41 2.64 1.61 -5.72
CA TYR A 41 3.58 2.68 -5.39
C TYR A 41 4.47 2.28 -4.22
N ALA A 42 5.73 2.69 -4.27
CA ALA A 42 6.52 2.83 -3.06
C ALA A 42 5.97 4.01 -2.25
N CYS A 43 5.86 3.85 -0.95
CA CYS A 43 5.44 4.91 -0.04
C CYS A 43 6.22 4.86 1.28
N LEU A 44 6.16 5.97 2.02
CA LEU A 44 6.59 6.02 3.41
C LEU A 44 5.37 6.06 4.30
N VAL A 45 5.41 5.36 5.43
CA VAL A 45 4.35 5.32 6.44
C VAL A 45 4.94 5.78 7.76
N ARG A 46 4.35 6.80 8.38
CA ARG A 46 4.70 7.25 9.71
C ARG A 46 3.66 6.78 10.70
N TYR A 47 4.15 6.09 11.73
CA TYR A 47 3.35 5.72 12.89
C TYR A 47 4.11 6.03 14.17
N LYS A 48 3.51 6.89 15.00
CA LYS A 48 4.20 7.51 16.15
C LYS A 48 5.48 8.22 15.67
N LYS A 49 6.63 7.94 16.31
CA LYS A 49 7.93 8.56 15.99
C LYS A 49 8.76 7.77 14.96
N LYS A 50 8.20 6.72 14.34
CA LYS A 50 8.92 5.87 13.38
C LYS A 50 8.34 6.00 11.97
N VAL A 51 9.22 5.98 10.98
CA VAL A 51 8.88 5.93 9.55
C VAL A 51 9.28 4.56 9.01
N TYR A 52 8.36 3.95 8.27
CA TYR A 52 8.47 2.63 7.68
C TYR A 52 8.32 2.74 6.15
N PRO A 53 9.02 1.91 5.37
CA PRO A 53 8.72 1.75 3.96
C PRO A 53 7.40 0.96 3.81
N GLY A 54 6.65 1.23 2.75
CA GLY A 54 5.42 0.51 2.47
C GLY A 54 5.13 0.40 0.98
N VAL A 55 4.40 -0.66 0.62
CA VAL A 55 3.84 -0.88 -0.71
C VAL A 55 2.39 -0.41 -0.68
N LEU A 56 2.09 0.66 -1.42
CA LEU A 56 0.75 1.21 -1.54
C LEU A 56 0.09 0.68 -2.81
N PHE A 57 -1.10 0.12 -2.65
CA PHE A 57 -2.00 -0.24 -3.72
C PHE A 57 -3.16 0.77 -3.75
N TYR A 58 -3.36 1.38 -4.92
CA TYR A 58 -4.53 2.19 -5.21
C TYR A 58 -5.16 1.67 -6.51
N GLY A 59 -6.36 1.11 -6.44
CA GLY A 59 -6.97 0.49 -7.60
C GLY A 59 -8.11 -0.48 -7.24
N PRO A 60 -8.78 -1.06 -8.25
CA PRO A 60 -9.75 -2.12 -8.05
C PRO A 60 -9.06 -3.45 -7.76
N ARG A 61 -9.55 -4.22 -6.79
CA ARG A 61 -9.03 -5.57 -6.52
C ARG A 61 -9.54 -6.55 -7.57
N LEU A 62 -8.85 -6.62 -8.71
CA LEU A 62 -9.27 -7.42 -9.87
C LEU A 62 -9.47 -8.92 -9.55
N VAL A 63 -8.63 -9.49 -8.66
CA VAL A 63 -8.75 -10.88 -8.19
C VAL A 63 -10.09 -11.11 -7.46
N LYS A 64 -10.70 -10.06 -6.91
CA LYS A 64 -12.01 -10.08 -6.24
C LYS A 64 -13.16 -9.58 -7.12
N ARG A 65 -12.89 -9.25 -8.40
CA ARG A 65 -13.87 -8.68 -9.34
C ARG A 65 -14.52 -7.38 -8.84
N GLU A 66 -13.78 -6.61 -8.05
CA GLU A 66 -14.24 -5.29 -7.61
C GLU A 66 -14.06 -4.26 -8.72
N SER A 67 -14.98 -3.31 -8.81
CA SER A 67 -14.93 -2.17 -9.74
C SER A 67 -14.52 -0.86 -9.08
N HIS A 68 -14.62 -0.77 -7.76
CA HIS A 68 -14.28 0.44 -7.01
C HIS A 68 -12.82 0.43 -6.55
N ASN A 69 -12.22 1.61 -6.51
CA ASN A 69 -10.88 1.78 -5.98
C ASN A 69 -10.87 1.58 -4.46
N VAL A 70 -9.82 0.92 -3.98
CA VAL A 70 -9.45 0.85 -2.56
C VAL A 70 -8.05 1.43 -2.37
N LEU A 71 -7.73 1.81 -1.14
CA LEU A 71 -6.39 2.24 -0.74
C LEU A 71 -5.87 1.30 0.35
N GLU A 72 -4.89 0.50 -0.02
CA GLU A 72 -4.27 -0.47 0.87
C GLU A 72 -2.76 -0.22 0.95
N ILE A 73 -2.18 -0.34 2.15
CA ILE A 73 -0.72 -0.24 2.34
C ILE A 73 -0.22 -1.47 3.09
N TYR A 74 0.65 -2.24 2.46
CA TYR A 74 1.49 -3.21 3.15
C TYR A 74 2.70 -2.49 3.73
N VAL A 75 2.78 -2.42 5.07
CA VAL A 75 3.89 -1.76 5.76
C VAL A 75 4.97 -2.81 6.04
N ILE A 76 6.17 -2.56 5.55
CA ILE A 76 7.30 -3.49 5.67
C ILE A 76 7.84 -3.42 7.10
N ASP A 77 8.20 -4.58 7.67
CA ASP A 77 8.68 -4.75 9.05
C ASP A 77 7.74 -4.16 10.10
N PHE A 78 6.44 -4.38 9.92
CA PHE A 78 5.38 -3.85 10.77
C PHE A 78 4.44 -4.93 11.30
N ASP A 79 4.65 -5.32 12.56
CA ASP A 79 3.84 -6.33 13.24
C ASP A 79 2.97 -5.72 14.36
N LYS A 80 2.09 -4.79 14.01
CA LYS A 80 1.18 -4.14 14.97
C LYS A 80 -0.24 -4.09 14.44
N ASN A 81 -1.19 -4.46 15.30
CA ASN A 81 -2.60 -4.19 15.04
C ASN A 81 -2.93 -2.75 15.46
N ILE A 82 -3.31 -1.92 14.49
CA ILE A 82 -3.57 -0.48 14.70
C ILE A 82 -4.92 -0.04 14.15
N TYR A 83 -5.91 -0.94 14.06
CA TYR A 83 -7.27 -0.57 13.67
C TYR A 83 -7.80 0.59 14.51
N GLY A 84 -8.48 1.53 13.86
CA GLY A 84 -9.00 2.73 14.49
C GLY A 84 -7.98 3.82 14.79
N ARG A 85 -6.67 3.54 14.66
CA ARG A 85 -5.61 4.55 14.83
C ARG A 85 -5.37 5.31 13.54
N LYS A 86 -4.84 6.53 13.66
CA LYS A 86 -4.40 7.34 12.52
C LYS A 86 -2.94 7.03 12.20
N ILE A 87 -2.62 6.93 10.91
CA ILE A 87 -1.26 6.93 10.39
C ILE A 87 -1.07 8.12 9.47
N GLU A 88 0.18 8.46 9.20
CA GLU A 88 0.50 9.31 8.06
C GLU A 88 1.18 8.49 6.98
N TYR A 89 0.96 8.82 5.71
CA TYR A 89 1.66 8.19 4.60
C TYR A 89 2.03 9.20 3.53
N LYS A 90 3.08 8.91 2.76
CA LYS A 90 3.58 9.73 1.68
C LYS A 90 3.84 8.87 0.47
N VAL A 91 3.10 9.11 -0.60
CA VAL A 91 3.29 8.43 -1.90
C VAL A 91 4.63 8.90 -2.50
N LYS A 92 5.44 7.96 -2.99
CA LYS A 92 6.77 8.26 -3.54
C LYS A 92 6.84 7.87 -5.02
N ASN A 93 7.22 6.64 -5.34
CA ASN A 93 7.53 6.23 -6.71
C ASN A 93 6.45 5.27 -7.22
N PHE A 94 5.98 5.48 -8.44
CA PHE A 94 5.14 4.50 -9.13
C PHE A 94 5.97 3.25 -9.48
N ILE A 95 5.45 2.07 -9.15
CA ILE A 95 6.11 0.79 -9.36
C ILE A 95 5.59 0.10 -10.63
N ARG A 96 4.27 -0.03 -10.75
CA ARG A 96 3.58 -0.68 -11.87
C ARG A 96 2.07 -0.40 -11.86
N LYS A 97 1.40 -0.65 -12.99
CA LYS A 97 -0.06 -0.62 -13.10
C LYS A 97 -0.68 -1.78 -12.30
N VAL A 98 -1.99 -1.69 -12.04
CA VAL A 98 -2.80 -2.80 -11.51
C VAL A 98 -2.70 -3.97 -12.50
N LYS A 99 -2.59 -5.18 -11.96
CA LYS A 99 -2.53 -6.43 -12.72
C LYS A 99 -3.56 -7.40 -12.14
N ASN A 100 -4.14 -8.22 -13.00
CA ASN A 100 -4.89 -9.40 -12.56
C ASN A 100 -3.95 -10.61 -12.46
N PHE A 101 -4.30 -11.58 -11.63
CA PHE A 101 -3.51 -12.80 -11.41
C PHE A 101 -4.41 -14.02 -11.51
N LYS A 102 -3.87 -15.14 -12.01
CA LYS A 102 -4.64 -16.39 -12.15
C LYS A 102 -4.83 -17.10 -10.81
N GLY A 103 -4.02 -16.77 -9.81
CA GLY A 103 -4.11 -17.38 -8.48
C GLY A 103 -3.29 -16.66 -7.41
N THR A 104 -3.43 -17.14 -6.17
CA THR A 104 -2.79 -16.57 -4.98
C THR A 104 -1.27 -16.69 -5.00
N LYS A 105 -0.72 -17.73 -5.63
CA LYS A 105 0.74 -17.92 -5.78
C LYS A 105 1.36 -16.80 -6.62
N GLU A 106 0.84 -16.56 -7.84
CA GLU A 106 1.31 -15.48 -8.72
C GLU A 106 1.19 -14.11 -8.06
N LEU A 107 0.07 -13.86 -7.37
CA LEU A 107 -0.15 -12.62 -6.62
C LEU A 107 0.93 -12.44 -5.53
N ARG A 108 1.21 -13.49 -4.75
CA ARG A 108 2.20 -13.44 -3.68
C ARG A 108 3.61 -13.16 -4.22
N GLU A 109 3.99 -13.84 -5.29
CA GLU A 109 5.29 -13.64 -5.96
C GLU A 109 5.44 -12.21 -6.49
N GLU A 110 4.38 -11.64 -7.08
CA GLU A 110 4.43 -10.27 -7.59
C GLU A 110 4.52 -9.24 -6.45
N ILE A 111 3.77 -9.44 -5.35
CA ILE A 111 3.89 -8.54 -4.18
C ILE A 111 5.31 -8.60 -3.59
N ALA A 112 5.95 -9.78 -3.55
CA ALA A 112 7.34 -9.89 -3.09
C ALA A 112 8.31 -9.08 -3.97
N LYS A 113 8.10 -9.07 -5.30
CA LYS A 113 8.87 -8.20 -6.21
C LYS A 113 8.59 -6.72 -5.96
N ASP A 114 7.34 -6.36 -5.70
CA ASP A 114 6.96 -4.98 -5.37
C ASP A 114 7.62 -4.50 -4.07
N VAL A 115 7.72 -5.37 -3.05
CA VAL A 115 8.45 -5.10 -1.80
C VAL A 115 9.93 -4.88 -2.06
N ALA A 116 10.58 -5.80 -2.79
CA ALA A 116 12.00 -5.68 -3.12
C ALA A 116 12.30 -4.39 -3.89
N LYS A 117 11.44 -4.03 -4.86
CA LYS A 117 11.55 -2.78 -5.62
C LYS A 117 11.30 -1.54 -4.76
N THR A 118 10.34 -1.60 -3.83
CA THR A 118 10.07 -0.52 -2.87
C THR A 118 11.28 -0.21 -2.02
N LEU A 119 11.93 -1.24 -1.44
CA LEU A 119 13.12 -1.06 -0.63
C LEU A 119 14.25 -0.39 -1.42
N LYS A 120 14.53 -0.88 -2.64
CA LYS A 120 15.55 -0.28 -3.53
C LYS A 120 15.26 1.19 -3.89
N LEU A 121 14.00 1.53 -4.13
CA LEU A 121 13.60 2.90 -4.49
C LEU A 121 13.72 3.85 -3.29
N LEU A 122 13.44 3.38 -2.09
CA LEU A 122 13.43 4.21 -0.88
C LEU A 122 14.81 4.34 -0.21
N THR A 123 15.72 3.37 -0.37
CA THR A 123 17.11 3.51 0.08
C THR A 123 17.87 4.61 -0.68
N ASN A 124 17.54 4.84 -1.95
CA ASN A 124 18.19 5.85 -2.78
C ASN A 124 17.55 7.24 -2.67
N THR A 125 16.48 7.37 -1.89
CA THR A 125 15.80 8.64 -1.69
C THR A 125 16.36 9.28 -0.41
N LYS A 126 17.34 10.18 -0.53
CA LYS A 126 17.74 11.04 0.59
C LYS A 126 16.47 11.70 1.16
N VAL A 127 16.26 11.53 2.47
CA VAL A 127 15.15 12.12 3.23
C VAL A 127 15.28 13.64 3.22
#